data_AF-A0A946MBH4-F1
#
_entry.id   AF-A0A946MBH4-F1
#
_cell.length_a   1.000
_cell.length_b   1.000
_cell.length_c   1.000
_cell.angle_alpha   90.00
_cell.angle_beta   90.00
_cell.angle_gamma   90.00
#
_symmetry.space_group_name_H-M   'P 1'
#
loop_
_entity.id
_entity.type
_entity.pdbx_description
1 polymer ?
#
loop_
_entity_poly.entity_id
_entity_poly.type
_entity_poly.pdbx_seq_one_letter_code
_entity_poly.pdbx_strand_id
1 'polypeptide(L)'
;MTQESEKWYHAGLQFQCTGCGDCCTGAPGFVWLDEGEIATLAKLINMPLGEFQDTYTRRIGVRWSLVEFPNGDCVFFDSEKTSCGVYEARPRQCRTWPFWDSNLESAETWQATCRDCPGSGRGPVVRLEDIEMQRREVKL
;
A
#
# COMPACT_ATOMS: atom_id res chain seq x y z
N MET A 1 30.40 11.02 -8.29
CA MET A 1 28.94 11.08 -8.50
C MET A 1 28.34 10.09 -7.54
N THR A 2 27.51 10.54 -6.60
CA THR A 2 26.88 9.65 -5.62
C THR A 2 25.74 8.89 -6.30
N GLN A 3 25.51 7.64 -5.88
CA GLN A 3 24.48 6.74 -6.41
C GLN A 3 23.05 7.32 -6.35
N GLU A 4 22.86 8.44 -5.64
CA GLU A 4 21.61 9.19 -5.49
C GLU A 4 21.27 10.04 -6.72
N SER A 5 22.25 10.62 -7.43
CA SER A 5 22.00 11.48 -8.59
C SER A 5 21.64 10.71 -9.87
N GLU A 6 21.71 9.38 -9.84
CA GLU A 6 21.41 8.52 -11.00
C GLU A 6 19.92 8.18 -11.12
N LYS A 7 19.14 8.36 -10.05
CA LYS A 7 17.70 8.08 -10.07
C LYS A 7 16.94 9.22 -10.72
N TRP A 8 16.00 8.89 -11.60
CA TRP A 8 15.20 9.90 -12.30
C TRP A 8 14.36 10.75 -11.32
N TYR A 9 13.99 10.18 -10.17
CA TYR A 9 13.27 10.85 -9.08
C TYR A 9 14.17 11.41 -7.97
N HIS A 10 15.45 11.69 -8.24
CA HIS A 10 16.39 12.23 -7.24
C HIS A 10 15.93 13.55 -6.60
N ALA A 11 15.12 14.34 -7.30
CA ALA A 11 14.50 15.57 -6.79
C ALA A 11 13.30 15.34 -5.85
N GLY A 12 12.90 14.07 -5.64
CA GLY A 12 11.68 13.69 -4.95
C GLY A 12 10.46 13.63 -5.87
N LEU A 13 9.34 13.20 -5.31
CA LEU A 13 8.06 13.08 -6.02
C LEU A 13 6.92 13.62 -5.15
N GLN A 14 5.94 14.28 -5.77
CA GLN A 14 4.78 14.77 -5.04
C GLN A 14 3.80 13.63 -4.76
N PHE A 15 3.36 13.53 -3.51
CA PHE A 15 2.30 12.60 -3.15
C PHE A 15 1.50 13.09 -1.94
N GLN A 16 0.17 12.96 -2.03
CA GLN A 16 -0.74 13.06 -0.91
C GLN A 16 -1.89 12.09 -1.09
N CYS A 17 -2.06 11.13 -0.17
CA CYS A 17 -3.22 10.26 -0.18
C CYS A 17 -4.50 11.11 -0.07
N THR A 18 -5.41 10.95 -1.03
CA THR A 18 -6.68 11.68 -1.09
C THR A 18 -7.85 10.93 -0.45
N GLY A 19 -7.61 9.69 0.01
CA GLY A 19 -8.69 8.82 0.49
C GLY A 19 -9.63 8.34 -0.63
N CYS A 20 -9.20 8.37 -1.90
CA CYS A 20 -10.03 7.98 -3.05
C CYS A 20 -10.52 6.53 -3.02
N GLY A 21 -9.78 5.63 -2.36
CA GLY A 21 -10.11 4.21 -2.32
C GLY A 21 -9.57 3.39 -3.49
N ASP A 22 -9.02 4.02 -4.54
CA ASP A 22 -8.59 3.32 -5.77
C ASP A 22 -7.54 2.22 -5.53
N CYS A 23 -6.65 2.38 -4.54
CA CYS A 23 -5.67 1.34 -4.18
C CYS A 23 -6.23 0.24 -3.26
N CYS A 24 -7.46 0.42 -2.75
CA CYS A 24 -8.14 -0.52 -1.87
C CYS A 24 -9.25 -1.32 -2.58
N THR A 25 -9.60 -0.96 -3.82
CA THR A 25 -10.77 -1.46 -4.54
C THR A 25 -10.45 -1.92 -5.95
N GLY A 26 -11.39 -2.64 -6.55
CA GLY A 26 -11.35 -2.95 -7.97
C GLY A 26 -10.49 -4.17 -8.31
N ALA A 27 -9.31 -3.97 -8.90
CA ALA A 27 -8.56 -5.04 -9.53
C ALA A 27 -8.09 -6.10 -8.50
N PRO A 28 -8.19 -7.42 -8.82
CA PRO A 28 -7.70 -8.46 -7.93
C PRO A 28 -6.21 -8.26 -7.67
N GLY A 29 -5.84 -8.23 -6.39
CA GLY A 29 -4.48 -8.01 -5.94
C GLY A 29 -4.13 -8.93 -4.78
N PHE A 30 -2.93 -8.73 -4.24
CA PHE A 30 -2.55 -9.32 -2.97
C PHE A 30 -2.06 -8.20 -2.08
N VAL A 31 -2.64 -8.12 -0.89
CA VAL A 31 -2.09 -7.30 0.20
C VAL A 31 -1.35 -8.24 1.12
N TRP A 32 -0.05 -8.39 0.87
CA TRP A 32 0.81 -9.30 1.62
C TRP A 32 0.98 -8.83 3.07
N LEU A 33 0.97 -9.78 3.99
CA LEU A 33 1.13 -9.54 5.42
C LEU A 33 2.28 -10.38 6.00
N ASP A 34 3.06 -9.77 6.88
CA ASP A 34 3.91 -10.45 7.84
C ASP A 34 3.15 -10.80 9.15
N GLU A 35 3.72 -11.67 9.99
CA GLU A 35 3.09 -12.10 11.25
C GLU A 35 2.84 -10.93 12.21
N GLY A 36 3.69 -9.90 12.20
CA GLY A 36 3.55 -8.70 13.01
C GLY A 36 2.38 -7.82 12.55
N GLU A 37 2.16 -7.71 11.24
CA GLU A 37 1.02 -7.00 10.66
C GLU A 37 -0.30 -7.71 10.99
N ILE A 38 -0.34 -9.03 10.86
CA ILE A 38 -1.50 -9.83 11.27
C ILE A 38 -1.81 -9.59 12.75
N ALA A 39 -0.80 -9.66 13.64
CA ALA A 39 -0.99 -9.41 15.07
C ALA A 39 -1.45 -7.97 15.36
N THR A 40 -0.92 -6.98 14.63
CA THR A 40 -1.29 -5.58 14.79
C THR A 40 -2.73 -5.33 14.37
N LEU A 41 -3.14 -5.87 13.23
CA LEU A 41 -4.51 -5.76 12.72
C LEU A 41 -5.51 -6.47 13.62
N ALA A 42 -5.20 -7.70 14.06
CA ALA A 42 -6.03 -8.45 15.00
C ALA A 42 -6.25 -7.67 16.30
N LYS A 43 -5.19 -7.07 16.85
CA LYS A 43 -5.27 -6.22 18.04
C LYS A 43 -6.12 -4.96 17.80
N LEU A 44 -5.96 -4.31 16.65
CA LEU A 44 -6.70 -3.08 16.33
C LEU A 44 -8.22 -3.31 16.34
N ILE A 45 -8.68 -4.43 15.77
CA ILE A 45 -10.10 -4.76 15.72
C ILE A 45 -10.59 -5.58 16.93
N ASN A 46 -9.72 -5.75 17.94
CA ASN A 46 -9.99 -6.52 19.17
C ASN A 46 -10.43 -7.97 18.91
N MET A 47 -9.74 -8.66 18.00
CA MET A 47 -9.99 -10.04 17.61
C MET A 47 -8.80 -10.95 18.00
N PRO A 48 -9.04 -12.18 18.48
CA PRO A 48 -7.98 -13.17 18.66
C PRO A 48 -7.22 -13.45 17.36
N LEU A 49 -5.90 -13.68 17.46
CA LEU A 49 -5.02 -13.84 16.30
C LEU A 49 -5.49 -14.94 15.33
N GLY A 50 -5.84 -16.13 15.84
CA GLY A 50 -6.28 -17.24 15.00
C GLY A 50 -7.59 -16.94 14.27
N GLU A 51 -8.55 -16.33 14.97
CA GLU A 51 -9.84 -15.94 14.40
C GLU A 51 -9.67 -14.85 13.32
N PHE A 52 -8.73 -13.92 13.54
CA PHE A 52 -8.36 -12.93 12.53
C PHE A 52 -7.77 -13.59 11.28
N GLN A 53 -6.83 -14.52 11.46
CA GLN A 53 -6.20 -15.22 10.33
C GLN A 53 -7.24 -15.97 9.51
N ASP A 54 -8.14 -16.70 10.17
CA ASP A 54 -9.18 -17.49 9.50
C ASP A 54 -10.21 -16.61 8.78
N THR A 55 -10.52 -15.43 9.32
CA THR A 55 -11.58 -14.55 8.80
C THR A 55 -11.08 -13.57 7.74
N TYR A 56 -9.93 -12.95 7.96
CA TYR A 56 -9.47 -11.80 7.17
C TYR A 56 -8.28 -12.08 6.28
N THR A 57 -7.68 -13.27 6.37
CA THR A 57 -6.50 -13.61 5.58
C THR A 57 -6.70 -14.89 4.77
N ARG A 58 -5.92 -15.02 3.69
CA ARG A 58 -5.77 -16.23 2.91
C ARG A 58 -4.29 -16.55 2.75
N ARG A 59 -3.99 -17.83 2.66
CA ARG A 59 -2.62 -18.31 2.43
C ARG A 59 -2.39 -18.59 0.95
N ILE A 60 -1.35 -17.97 0.37
CA ILE A 60 -0.90 -18.21 -1.00
C ILE A 60 0.54 -18.74 -0.93
N GLY A 61 0.68 -20.06 -1.05
CA GLY A 61 1.94 -20.75 -0.79
C GLY A 61 2.40 -20.56 0.67
N VAL A 62 3.53 -19.88 0.86
CA VAL A 62 4.09 -19.60 2.19
C VAL A 62 3.70 -18.24 2.76
N ARG A 63 3.01 -17.39 2.00
CA ARG A 63 2.69 -16.00 2.38
C ARG A 63 1.21 -15.84 2.74
N TRP A 64 0.93 -14.86 3.59
CA TRP A 64 -0.42 -14.44 3.95
C TRP A 64 -0.80 -13.19 3.16
N SER A 65 -2.04 -13.14 2.68
CA SER A 65 -2.64 -11.97 2.07
C SER A 65 -3.96 -11.67 2.76
N LEU A 66 -4.38 -10.40 2.80
CA LEU A 66 -5.79 -10.10 3.10
C LEU A 66 -6.71 -10.76 2.06
N VAL A 67 -7.93 -11.06 2.49
CA VAL A 67 -9.02 -11.46 1.58
C VAL A 67 -9.67 -10.23 0.95
N GLU A 68 -10.29 -10.44 -0.20
CA GLU A 68 -11.13 -9.45 -0.88
C GLU A 68 -12.59 -9.93 -0.90
N PHE A 69 -13.51 -8.97 -0.96
CA PHE A 69 -14.90 -9.24 -1.30
C PHE A 69 -15.04 -9.68 -2.76
N PRO A 70 -16.20 -10.27 -3.16
CA PRO A 70 -16.40 -10.72 -4.55
C PRO A 70 -16.27 -9.64 -5.62
N ASN A 71 -16.42 -8.37 -5.25
CA ASN A 71 -16.24 -7.22 -6.14
C ASN A 71 -14.77 -6.76 -6.25
N GLY A 72 -13.84 -7.42 -5.55
CA GLY A 72 -12.41 -7.10 -5.53
C GLY A 72 -11.99 -6.11 -4.44
N ASP A 73 -12.92 -5.61 -3.64
CA ASP A 73 -12.59 -4.67 -2.56
C ASP A 73 -11.87 -5.38 -1.42
N CYS A 74 -10.85 -4.73 -0.87
CA CYS A 74 -10.20 -5.20 0.35
C CYS A 74 -11.24 -5.37 1.46
N VAL A 75 -11.11 -6.43 2.27
CA VAL A 75 -12.04 -6.73 3.38
C VAL A 75 -12.17 -5.60 4.42
N PHE A 76 -11.18 -4.69 4.50
CA PHE A 76 -11.22 -3.52 5.38
C PHE A 76 -11.65 -2.22 4.68
N PHE A 77 -12.08 -2.27 3.42
CA PHE A 77 -12.61 -1.10 2.73
C PHE A 77 -14.10 -0.91 3.05
N ASP A 78 -14.45 0.29 3.52
CA ASP A 78 -15.82 0.75 3.72
C ASP A 78 -16.25 1.54 2.47
N SER A 79 -17.09 0.94 1.64
CA SER A 79 -17.55 1.52 0.38
C SER A 79 -18.56 2.65 0.56
N GLU A 80 -19.32 2.67 1.66
CA GLU A 80 -20.26 3.75 1.96
C GLU A 80 -19.50 5.03 2.34
N LYS A 81 -18.44 4.90 3.13
CA LYS A 81 -17.60 6.03 3.56
C LYS A 81 -16.42 6.31 2.62
N THR A 82 -16.16 5.44 1.65
CA THR A 82 -14.95 5.46 0.81
C THR A 82 -13.69 5.57 1.68
N SER A 83 -13.51 4.62 2.62
CA SER A 83 -12.43 4.71 3.61
C SER A 83 -11.90 3.34 4.03
N CYS A 84 -10.70 3.30 4.63
CA CYS A 84 -10.14 2.08 5.19
C CYS A 84 -10.48 1.98 6.68
N GLY A 85 -11.16 0.93 7.09
CA GLY A 85 -11.51 0.65 8.49
C GLY A 85 -10.30 0.40 9.41
N VAL A 86 -9.12 0.13 8.84
CA VAL A 86 -7.86 -0.09 9.56
C VAL A 86 -6.78 0.91 9.17
N TYR A 87 -7.16 2.15 8.79
CA TYR A 87 -6.24 3.14 8.19
C TYR A 87 -4.95 3.36 9.01
N GLU A 88 -5.05 3.35 10.34
CA GLU A 88 -3.93 3.55 11.27
C GLU A 88 -2.95 2.36 11.33
N ALA A 89 -3.45 1.14 11.08
CA ALA A 89 -2.65 -0.09 11.06
C ALA A 89 -2.52 -0.67 9.65
N ARG A 90 -2.61 0.18 8.61
CA ARG A 90 -2.47 -0.26 7.22
C ARG A 90 -1.19 -1.10 7.05
N PRO A 91 -1.28 -2.23 6.31
CA PRO A 91 -0.10 -3.00 5.95
C PRO A 91 0.95 -2.14 5.25
N ARG A 92 2.22 -2.53 5.36
CA ARG A 92 3.39 -1.91 4.72
C ARG A 92 3.13 -1.64 3.25
N GLN A 93 2.61 -2.63 2.53
CA GLN A 93 2.26 -2.49 1.11
C GLN A 93 1.27 -1.33 0.89
N CYS A 94 0.23 -1.22 1.71
CA CYS A 94 -0.77 -0.14 1.62
C CYS A 94 -0.24 1.23 2.05
N ARG A 95 0.68 1.29 3.03
CA ARG A 95 1.24 2.57 3.54
C ARG A 95 2.26 3.21 2.60
N THR A 96 2.97 2.37 1.86
CA THR A 96 4.07 2.77 0.98
C THR A 96 3.63 3.01 -0.46
N TRP A 97 2.36 2.76 -0.79
CA TRP A 97 1.78 3.23 -2.05
C TRP A 97 1.95 4.76 -2.13
N PRO A 98 2.44 5.32 -3.26
CA PRO A 98 2.66 4.69 -4.57
C PRO A 98 4.12 4.30 -4.85
N PHE A 99 5.02 4.32 -3.87
CA PHE A 99 6.48 4.19 -4.05
C PHE A 99 6.99 2.75 -4.19
N TRP A 100 6.23 1.90 -4.89
CA TRP A 100 6.65 0.53 -5.21
C TRP A 100 7.64 0.55 -6.38
N ASP A 101 8.51 -0.47 -6.46
CA ASP A 101 9.48 -0.61 -7.55
C ASP A 101 8.83 -0.48 -8.94
N SER A 102 7.65 -1.10 -9.13
CA SER A 102 6.90 -1.06 -10.38
C SER A 102 6.52 0.36 -10.78
N ASN A 103 6.16 1.21 -9.83
CA ASN A 103 5.71 2.58 -10.10
C ASN A 103 6.89 3.55 -10.27
N LEU A 104 8.06 3.19 -9.75
CA LEU A 104 9.29 3.99 -9.77
C LEU A 104 10.26 3.59 -10.89
N GLU A 105 9.91 2.61 -11.72
CA GLU A 105 10.77 2.08 -12.79
C GLU A 105 11.26 3.19 -13.74
N SER A 106 10.37 4.08 -14.17
CA SER A 106 10.69 5.23 -15.01
C SER A 106 9.74 6.40 -14.76
N ALA A 107 10.09 7.57 -15.30
CA ALA A 107 9.22 8.75 -15.24
C ALA A 107 7.89 8.50 -15.94
N GLU A 108 7.88 7.73 -17.02
CA GLU A 108 6.68 7.34 -17.77
C GLU A 108 5.77 6.45 -16.94
N THR A 109 6.33 5.47 -16.22
CA THR A 109 5.55 4.60 -15.34
C THR A 109 4.95 5.38 -14.18
N TRP A 110 5.70 6.33 -13.61
CA TRP A 110 5.14 7.25 -12.60
C TRP A 110 4.00 8.10 -13.16
N GLN A 111 4.11 8.63 -14.37
CA GLN A 111 3.01 9.35 -15.02
C GLN A 111 1.78 8.46 -15.25
N ALA A 112 1.96 7.16 -15.48
CA ALA A 112 0.86 6.21 -15.49
C ALA A 112 0.22 6.09 -14.10
N THR A 113 1.02 5.92 -13.04
CA THR A 113 0.53 5.90 -11.66
C THR A 113 -0.24 7.18 -11.30
N CYS A 114 0.18 8.36 -11.78
CA CYS A 114 -0.55 9.63 -11.61
C CYS A 114 -1.92 9.68 -12.30
N ARG A 115 -2.14 8.86 -13.34
CA ARG A 115 -3.46 8.73 -13.98
C ARG A 115 -4.40 7.84 -13.15
N ASP A 116 -3.85 6.81 -12.52
CA ASP A 116 -4.62 5.84 -11.75
C ASP A 116 -4.83 6.26 -10.29
N CYS A 117 -3.91 7.07 -9.73
CA CYS A 117 -3.96 7.53 -8.36
C CYS A 117 -4.04 9.07 -8.30
N PRO A 118 -5.18 9.67 -7.89
CA PRO A 118 -5.36 11.12 -7.86
C PRO A 118 -4.47 11.85 -6.84
N GLY A 119 -3.81 11.11 -5.95
CA GLY A 119 -2.84 11.63 -5.00
C GLY A 119 -1.40 11.69 -5.53
N SER A 120 -1.08 10.90 -6.57
CA SER A 120 0.27 10.85 -7.15
C SER A 120 0.51 12.06 -8.04
N GLY A 121 1.65 12.72 -7.89
CA GLY A 121 1.95 13.98 -8.57
C GLY A 121 1.25 15.20 -7.96
N ARG A 122 0.64 15.08 -6.78
CA ARG A 122 -0.03 16.19 -6.06
C ARG A 122 0.44 16.28 -4.62
N GLY A 123 0.21 17.44 -4.00
CA GLY A 123 0.56 17.67 -2.60
C GLY A 123 2.05 17.91 -2.37
N PRO A 124 2.57 17.63 -1.15
CA PRO A 124 3.95 17.91 -0.80
C PRO A 124 4.92 16.98 -1.52
N VAL A 125 6.15 17.46 -1.72
CA VAL A 125 7.25 16.67 -2.25
C VAL A 125 7.74 15.71 -1.15
N VAL A 126 7.69 14.42 -1.43
CA VAL A 126 8.35 13.37 -0.65
C VAL A 126 9.80 13.29 -1.11
N ARG A 127 10.74 13.39 -0.17
CA ARG A 127 12.17 13.45 -0.47
C ARG A 127 12.69 12.08 -0.91
N LEU A 128 13.80 12.06 -1.66
CA LEU A 128 14.43 10.83 -2.14
C LEU A 128 14.67 9.81 -1.01
N GLU A 129 15.17 10.27 0.14
CA GLU A 129 15.42 9.43 1.32
C GLU A 129 14.15 8.72 1.81
N ASP A 130 13.05 9.46 1.87
CA ASP A 130 11.76 8.96 2.38
C ASP A 130 11.10 8.00 1.37
N ILE A 131 11.25 8.27 0.06
CA ILE A 131 10.84 7.37 -1.03
C ILE A 131 11.62 6.04 -0.93
N GLU A 132 12.94 6.12 -0.76
CA GLU A 132 13.80 4.94 -0.67
C GLU A 132 13.55 4.10 0.57
N MET A 133 13.25 4.75 1.71
CA MET A 133 12.84 4.06 2.93
C MET A 133 11.54 3.25 2.69
N GLN A 134 10.50 3.88 2.14
CA GLN A 134 9.22 3.23 1.86
C GLN A 134 9.37 2.08 0.85
N ARG A 135 10.12 2.32 -0.23
CA ARG A 135 10.42 1.32 -1.25
C ARG A 135 11.11 0.07 -0.69
N ARG A 136 11.99 0.23 0.29
CA ARG A 136 12.66 -0.89 0.99
C ARG A 136 11.72 -1.60 1.96
N GLU A 137 10.84 -0.87 2.63
CA GLU A 137 9.88 -1.44 3.59
C GLU A 137 8.95 -2.47 2.97
N VAL A 138 8.54 -2.28 1.70
CA VAL A 138 7.67 -3.23 0.96
C VAL A 138 8.32 -4.57 0.63
N LYS A 139 9.65 -4.61 0.60
CA LYS A 139 10.40 -5.82 0.23
C LYS A 139 10.63 -6.77 1.41
N LEU A 140 10.42 -6.28 2.62
CA LEU A 140 10.52 -7.04 3.86
C LEU A 140 9.30 -7.95 4.01
#